data_AF-A0A2V8QWL3-F1
#
_entry.id   AF-A0A2V8QWL3-F1
#
_cell.length_a   1.000
_cell.length_b   1.000
_cell.length_c   1.000
_cell.angle_alpha   90.00
_cell.angle_beta   90.00
_cell.angle_gamma   90.00
#
_symmetry.space_group_name_H-M   'P 1'
#
loop_
_entity.id
_entity.type
_entity.pdbx_description
1 polymer ?
#
loop_
_entity_poly.entity_id
_entity_poly.type
_entity_poly.pdbx_seq_one_letter_code
_entity_poly.pdbx_strand_id
1 'polypeptide(L)'
;MLIESSTHALNSARALLPAFAPHSLAVQLPDLAGVLLTTAIFTVFGLLVFGLAYLIIVKASPFSIRKEIEDDQNTALAIIIGSVIIGVALIIAAAVHG
;
A
#
# COMPACT_ATOMS: atom_id res chain seq x y z
N MET A 1 34.54 -45.45 -5.35
CA MET A 1 34.40 -44.29 -6.23
C MET A 1 32.96 -44.00 -6.68
N LEU A 2 32.13 -45.00 -7.03
CA LEU A 2 30.72 -44.74 -7.42
C LEU A 2 29.75 -44.43 -6.25
N ILE A 3 30.09 -44.81 -5.01
CA ILE A 3 29.22 -44.60 -3.83
C ILE A 3 29.27 -43.14 -3.33
N GLU A 4 30.42 -42.47 -3.44
CA GLU A 4 30.58 -41.07 -3.02
C GLU A 4 29.86 -40.09 -3.97
N SER A 5 29.80 -40.40 -5.27
CA SER A 5 29.07 -39.58 -6.25
C SER A 5 27.57 -39.56 -5.95
N SER A 6 26.99 -40.70 -5.55
CA SER A 6 25.57 -40.80 -5.19
C SER A 6 25.23 -40.09 -3.87
N THR A 7 26.12 -40.11 -2.88
CA THR A 7 25.92 -39.36 -1.62
C THR A 7 26.01 -37.85 -1.84
N HIS A 8 26.89 -37.38 -2.72
CA HIS A 8 26.95 -35.96 -3.08
C HIS A 8 25.68 -35.49 -3.82
N ALA A 9 25.15 -36.27 -4.77
CA ALA A 9 23.91 -35.93 -5.46
C ALA A 9 22.69 -35.90 -4.51
N LEU A 10 22.61 -36.86 -3.56
CA LEU A 10 21.56 -36.91 -2.55
C LEU A 10 21.63 -35.73 -1.57
N ASN A 11 22.83 -35.30 -1.19
CA ASN A 11 23.02 -34.15 -0.30
C ASN A 11 22.67 -32.82 -1.00
N SER A 12 23.00 -32.68 -2.29
CA SER A 12 22.57 -31.53 -3.10
C SER A 12 21.05 -31.48 -3.26
N ALA A 13 20.38 -32.62 -3.47
CA ALA A 13 18.92 -32.68 -3.53
C ALA A 13 18.27 -32.33 -2.18
N ARG A 14 18.82 -32.83 -1.06
CA ARG A 14 18.34 -32.52 0.30
C ARG A 14 18.53 -31.06 0.69
N ALA A 15 19.54 -30.39 0.17
CA ALA A 15 19.77 -28.95 0.36
C ALA A 15 18.75 -28.08 -0.41
N LEU A 16 18.17 -28.59 -1.50
CA LEU A 16 17.18 -27.89 -2.32
C LEU A 16 15.74 -28.09 -1.83
N LEU A 17 15.43 -29.19 -1.14
CA LEU A 17 14.11 -29.47 -0.57
C LEU A 17 13.56 -28.36 0.38
N PRO A 18 14.33 -27.80 1.34
CA PRO A 18 13.83 -26.74 2.21
C PRO A 18 13.69 -25.38 1.50
N ALA A 19 14.34 -25.18 0.34
CA ALA A 19 14.24 -23.92 -0.41
C ALA A 19 12.87 -23.73 -1.11
N PHE A 20 12.08 -24.80 -1.25
CA PHE A 20 10.73 -24.78 -1.82
C PHE A 20 9.63 -24.97 -0.79
N ALA A 21 9.93 -24.90 0.51
CA ALA A 21 8.90 -24.99 1.53
C ALA A 21 7.99 -23.74 1.41
N PRO A 22 6.67 -23.90 1.13
CA PRO A 22 5.76 -22.78 0.89
C PRO A 22 5.37 -22.12 2.23
N HIS A 23 6.34 -21.54 2.93
CA HIS A 23 6.09 -20.79 4.17
C HIS A 23 5.55 -19.38 3.89
N SER A 24 5.48 -18.97 2.61
CA SER A 24 4.99 -17.66 2.20
C SER A 24 3.49 -17.60 1.89
N LEU A 25 2.77 -18.72 1.91
CA LEU A 25 1.33 -18.78 1.54
C LEU A 25 0.40 -19.19 2.69
N ALA A 26 0.94 -19.61 3.84
CA ALA A 26 0.15 -19.93 5.03
C ALA A 26 0.07 -18.68 5.92
N VAL A 27 -0.96 -17.85 5.74
CA VAL A 27 -1.38 -16.92 6.78
C VAL A 27 -1.71 -17.76 8.01
N GLN A 28 -0.91 -17.61 9.07
CA GLN A 28 -1.23 -18.20 10.36
C GLN A 28 -2.52 -17.52 10.84
N LEU A 29 -3.66 -18.19 10.67
CA LEU A 29 -4.98 -17.77 11.15
C LEU A 29 -4.98 -17.20 12.59
N PRO A 30 -4.13 -17.68 13.53
CA PRO A 30 -4.00 -17.08 14.87
C PRO A 30 -3.62 -15.59 14.89
N ASP A 31 -2.85 -15.11 13.90
CA ASP A 31 -2.32 -13.73 13.87
C ASP A 31 -3.15 -12.77 13.01
N LEU A 32 -4.24 -13.26 12.41
CA LEU A 32 -5.09 -12.44 11.52
C LEU A 32 -5.65 -11.21 12.24
N ALA A 33 -6.00 -11.34 13.53
CA ALA A 33 -6.50 -10.23 14.33
C ALA A 33 -5.47 -9.08 14.44
N GLY A 34 -4.18 -9.42 14.59
CA GLY A 34 -3.10 -8.43 14.65
C GLY A 34 -2.94 -7.68 13.33
N VAL A 35 -2.95 -8.41 12.21
CA VAL A 35 -2.85 -7.83 10.86
C VAL A 35 -4.04 -6.92 10.55
N LEU A 36 -5.25 -7.34 10.89
CA LEU A 36 -6.44 -6.52 10.67
C LEU A 36 -6.44 -5.27 11.55
N LEU A 37 -5.99 -5.38 12.80
CA LEU A 37 -5.88 -4.24 13.71
C LEU A 37 -4.88 -3.20 13.21
N THR A 38 -3.67 -3.62 12.81
CA THR A 38 -2.67 -2.70 12.26
C THR A 38 -3.15 -2.06 10.96
N THR A 39 -3.74 -2.85 10.06
CA THR A 39 -4.31 -2.36 8.80
C THR A 39 -5.40 -1.30 9.05
N ALA A 40 -6.32 -1.56 9.99
CA ALA A 40 -7.37 -0.63 10.35
C ALA A 40 -6.81 0.69 10.90
N ILE A 41 -5.82 0.61 11.80
CA ILE A 41 -5.16 1.79 12.38
C ILE A 41 -4.50 2.64 11.28
N PHE A 42 -3.68 2.04 10.40
CA PHE A 42 -3.01 2.78 9.34
C PHE A 42 -3.97 3.33 8.28
N THR A 43 -5.06 2.61 8.00
CA THR A 43 -6.11 3.09 7.09
C THR A 43 -6.83 4.31 7.65
N VAL A 44 -7.22 4.27 8.93
CA VAL A 44 -7.85 5.42 9.60
C VAL A 44 -6.89 6.60 9.68
N PHE A 45 -5.62 6.36 10.02
CA PHE A 45 -4.61 7.41 10.05
C PHE A 45 -4.42 8.07 8.67
N GLY A 46 -4.28 7.26 7.61
CA GLY A 46 -4.18 7.77 6.24
C GLY A 46 -5.41 8.60 5.84
N LEU A 47 -6.61 8.16 6.20
CA LEU A 47 -7.84 8.89 5.93
C LEU A 47 -7.93 10.22 6.69
N LEU A 48 -7.46 10.27 7.94
CA LEU A 48 -7.41 11.51 8.73
C LEU A 48 -6.45 12.53 8.12
N VAL A 49 -5.24 12.10 7.74
CA VAL A 49 -4.24 12.97 7.10
C VAL A 49 -4.75 13.45 5.74
N PHE A 50 -5.32 12.54 4.94
CA PHE A 50 -5.93 12.87 3.65
C PHE A 50 -7.07 13.89 3.80
N GLY A 51 -7.98 13.65 4.75
CA GLY A 51 -9.08 14.57 5.05
C GLY A 51 -8.60 15.94 5.47
N LEU A 52 -7.57 16.01 6.32
CA LEU A 52 -6.95 17.28 6.72
C LEU A 52 -6.34 18.02 5.53
N ALA A 53 -5.59 17.33 4.67
CA ALA A 53 -5.03 17.91 3.46
C ALA A 53 -6.13 18.45 2.53
N TYR A 54 -7.20 17.69 2.32
CA TYR A 54 -8.36 18.14 1.54
C TYR A 54 -9.01 19.39 2.15
N LEU A 55 -9.23 19.42 3.46
CA LEU A 55 -9.78 20.59 4.16
C LEU A 55 -8.89 21.84 4.00
N ILE A 56 -7.57 21.66 4.06
CA ILE A 56 -6.61 22.75 3.84
C ILE A 56 -6.76 23.29 2.41
N ILE A 57 -6.85 22.42 1.40
CA ILE A 57 -7.02 22.82 0.00
C ILE A 57 -8.32 23.63 -0.17
N VAL A 58 -9.45 23.11 0.31
CA VAL A 58 -10.75 23.79 0.20
C VAL A 58 -10.75 25.15 0.89
N LYS A 59 -10.08 25.25 2.05
CA LYS A 59 -10.03 26.49 2.83
C LYS A 59 -9.00 27.49 2.28
N ALA A 60 -7.94 27.02 1.64
CA ALA A 60 -6.93 27.86 0.99
C ALA A 60 -7.40 28.39 -0.37
N SER A 61 -8.29 27.69 -1.06
CA SER A 61 -8.89 28.16 -2.30
C SER A 61 -9.80 29.37 -2.05
N PRO A 62 -9.57 30.53 -2.68
CA PRO A 62 -10.37 31.73 -2.49
C PRO A 62 -11.74 31.69 -3.20
N PHE A 63 -12.06 30.58 -3.85
CA PHE A 63 -13.29 30.34 -4.60
C PHE A 63 -13.87 28.96 -4.26
N SER A 64 -15.16 28.77 -4.51
CA SER A 64 -15.84 27.50 -4.25
C SER A 64 -15.46 26.48 -5.33
N ILE A 65 -14.60 25.53 -4.97
CA ILE A 65 -14.20 24.42 -5.87
C ILE A 65 -15.43 23.68 -6.42
N ARG A 66 -16.45 23.44 -5.58
CA ARG A 66 -17.68 22.78 -6.01
C ARG A 66 -18.40 23.59 -7.09
N LYS A 67 -18.54 24.90 -6.87
CA LYS A 67 -19.24 25.79 -7.81
C LYS A 67 -18.55 25.76 -9.17
N GLU A 68 -17.23 25.88 -9.15
CA GLU A 68 -16.45 25.94 -10.38
C GLU A 68 -16.50 24.63 -11.18
N ILE A 69 -16.58 23.48 -10.51
CA ILE A 69 -16.69 22.17 -11.16
C ILE A 69 -18.12 21.88 -11.64
N GLU A 70 -19.14 22.16 -10.82
CA GLU A 70 -20.53 21.82 -11.14
C GLU A 70 -21.21 22.86 -12.03
N ASP A 71 -21.21 24.14 -11.62
CA ASP A 71 -21.94 25.20 -12.31
C ASP A 71 -21.16 25.68 -13.53
N ASP A 72 -19.87 25.98 -13.35
CA ASP A 72 -19.02 26.59 -14.38
C ASP A 72 -18.32 25.53 -15.26
N GLN A 73 -18.54 24.25 -14.98
CA GLN A 73 -18.02 23.10 -15.74
C GLN A 73 -16.50 23.19 -16.00
N ASN A 74 -15.76 23.69 -15.01
CA ASN A 74 -14.32 23.90 -15.12
C ASN A 74 -13.55 22.58 -14.97
N THR A 75 -13.43 21.86 -16.09
CA THR A 75 -12.68 20.60 -16.18
C THR A 75 -11.21 20.78 -15.81
N ALA A 76 -10.61 21.94 -16.10
CA ALA A 76 -9.21 22.20 -15.75
C ALA A 76 -9.01 22.21 -14.23
N LEU A 77 -9.92 22.85 -13.48
CA LEU A 77 -9.89 22.81 -12.02
C LEU A 77 -10.11 21.38 -11.50
N ALA A 78 -11.05 20.63 -12.08
CA ALA A 78 -11.29 19.25 -11.68
C ALA A 78 -10.03 18.37 -11.83
N ILE A 79 -9.30 18.52 -12.94
CA ILE A 79 -8.03 17.81 -13.19
C ILE A 79 -6.97 18.23 -12.18
N ILE A 80 -6.82 19.53 -11.89
CA ILE A 80 -5.83 20.02 -10.92
C ILE A 80 -6.12 19.45 -9.52
N ILE A 81 -7.37 19.55 -9.06
CA ILE A 81 -7.78 19.03 -7.75
C ILE A 81 -7.58 17.51 -7.68
N GLY A 82 -7.97 16.78 -8.73
CA GLY A 82 -7.72 15.34 -8.83
C GLY A 82 -6.22 14.99 -8.76
N SER A 83 -5.38 15.76 -9.47
CA SER A 83 -3.93 15.56 -9.47
C SER A 83 -3.31 15.83 -8.10
N VAL A 84 -3.75 16.88 -7.40
CA VAL A 84 -3.30 17.20 -6.03
C VAL A 84 -3.72 16.09 -5.06
N ILE A 85 -4.96 15.60 -5.16
CA ILE A 85 -5.47 14.48 -4.36
C ILE A 85 -4.60 13.22 -4.55
N ILE A 86 -4.25 12.90 -5.80
CA ILE A 86 -3.35 11.77 -6.12
C ILE A 86 -1.97 12.01 -5.51
N GLY A 87 -1.41 13.22 -5.65
CA GLY A 87 -0.12 13.58 -5.05
C GLY A 87 -0.09 13.39 -3.53
N VAL A 88 -1.12 13.84 -2.83
CA VAL A 88 -1.25 13.65 -1.37
C VAL A 88 -1.35 12.17 -1.02
N ALA A 89 -2.13 11.38 -1.76
CA ALA A 89 -2.24 9.94 -1.55
C ALA A 89 -0.89 9.22 -1.70
N LEU A 90 -0.07 9.62 -2.69
CA LEU A 90 1.27 9.07 -2.90
C LEU A 90 2.23 9.44 -1.76
N ILE A 91 2.19 10.68 -1.26
CA ILE A 91 3.00 11.10 -0.11
C ILE A 91 2.64 10.27 1.13
N ILE A 92 1.35 10.06 1.40
CA ILE A 92 0.89 9.23 2.52
C ILE A 92 1.34 7.77 2.32
N ALA A 93 1.20 7.23 1.11
CA ALA A 93 1.66 5.88 0.80
C ALA A 93 3.16 5.72 1.05
N ALA A 94 3.99 6.66 0.59
CA ALA A 94 5.43 6.67 0.83
C ALA A 94 5.75 6.78 2.34
N ALA A 95 5.04 7.62 3.08
CA ALA A 95 5.25 7.78 4.52
C ALA A 95 4.89 6.53 5.34
N VAL A 96 3.86 5.78 4.92
CA VAL A 96 3.45 4.53 5.58
C VAL A 96 4.39 3.38 5.23
N HIS A 97 4.89 3.34 4.00
CA HIS A 97 5.75 2.23 3.54
C HIS A 97 7.23 2.43 3.87
N GLY A 98 7.71 3.68 4.02
CA GLY A 98 9.07 4.01 4.44
C GLY A 98 10.15 3.55 3.46
#